data_AF-A0A1I2QK66-F1
#
_entry.id   AF-A0A1I2QK66-F1
#
_cell.length_a   1.000
_cell.length_b   1.000
_cell.length_c   1.000
_cell.angle_alpha   90.00
_cell.angle_beta   90.00
_cell.angle_gamma   90.00
#
_symmetry.space_group_name_H-M   'P 1'
#
loop_
_entity.id
_entity.type
_entity.pdbx_description
1 polymer ?
#
loop_
_entity_poly.entity_id
_entity_poly.type
_entity_poly.pdbx_seq_one_letter_code
_entity_poly.pdbx_strand_id
1 'polypeptide(L)'
;MKAKKIMAGCLLVLFCMIFANILRVNLSYKEPQRLDYKLNEKVSLENGASMKVESFKFLNTAEYERYIKKNFPNETVEGKEGVKAILVKVKEHGKISGAGDLKQMQLNAGNFQNASAIEFNQTKKDISTYIYEIPSSLMTNDHFKNASKLKYRLVVRCYPKQIFVNLN
;
A
#
# COMPACT_ATOMS: atom_id res chain seq x y z
N MET A 1 43.99 -20.78 -36.02
CA MET A 1 44.19 -19.60 -35.12
C MET A 1 43.26 -18.41 -35.40
N LYS A 2 42.93 -18.06 -36.66
CA LYS A 2 42.05 -16.90 -36.97
C LYS A 2 40.62 -17.02 -36.43
N ALA A 3 39.98 -18.19 -36.51
CA ALA A 3 38.61 -18.40 -36.03
C ALA A 3 38.44 -18.24 -34.49
N LYS A 4 39.44 -18.64 -33.70
CA LYS A 4 39.42 -18.47 -32.23
C LYS A 4 39.46 -17.00 -31.81
N LYS A 5 40.19 -16.14 -32.55
CA LYS A 5 40.24 -14.68 -32.28
C LYS A 5 38.92 -13.98 -32.63
N ILE A 6 38.25 -14.40 -33.71
CA ILE A 6 36.95 -13.83 -34.12
C ILE A 6 35.86 -14.24 -33.12
N MET A 7 35.86 -15.50 -32.68
CA MET A 7 34.89 -16.00 -31.69
C MET A 7 35.04 -15.33 -30.33
N ALA A 8 36.28 -15.05 -29.89
CA ALA A 8 36.54 -14.29 -28.66
C ALA A 8 36.07 -12.83 -28.74
N GLY A 9 36.21 -12.19 -29.91
CA GLY A 9 35.70 -10.83 -30.16
C GLY A 9 34.16 -10.77 -30.09
N CYS A 10 33.47 -11.72 -30.71
CA CYS A 10 32.00 -11.78 -30.64
C CYS A 10 31.48 -12.05 -29.22
N LEU A 11 32.15 -12.91 -28.45
CA LEU A 11 31.79 -13.17 -27.05
C LEU A 11 31.94 -11.93 -26.18
N LEU A 12 33.00 -11.15 -26.38
CA LEU A 12 33.25 -9.92 -25.63
C LEU A 12 32.17 -8.86 -25.89
N VAL A 13 31.76 -8.70 -27.16
CA VAL A 13 30.69 -7.75 -27.54
C VAL A 13 29.35 -8.17 -26.93
N LEU A 14 29.00 -9.46 -26.97
CA LEU A 14 27.82 -10.00 -26.30
C LEU A 14 27.86 -9.74 -24.79
N PHE A 15 29.01 -9.96 -24.15
CA PHE A 15 29.18 -9.71 -22.72
C PHE A 15 29.02 -8.21 -22.39
N CYS A 16 29.57 -7.31 -23.21
CA CYS A 16 29.40 -5.87 -23.05
C CYS A 16 27.95 -5.41 -23.21
N MET A 17 27.19 -5.98 -24.17
CA MET A 17 25.77 -5.66 -24.35
C MET A 17 24.92 -6.15 -23.17
N ILE A 18 25.17 -7.35 -22.67
CA ILE A 18 24.48 -7.90 -21.49
C ILE A 18 24.81 -7.04 -20.26
N PHE A 19 26.09 -6.72 -20.05
CA PHE A 19 26.52 -5.90 -18.92
C PHE A 19 25.94 -4.48 -18.99
N ALA A 20 25.92 -3.85 -20.16
CA ALA A 20 25.30 -2.54 -20.35
C ALA A 20 23.79 -2.56 -20.08
N ASN A 21 23.07 -3.63 -20.47
CA ASN A 21 21.66 -3.78 -20.15
C ASN A 21 21.42 -4.01 -18.66
N ILE A 22 22.22 -4.86 -17.99
CA ILE A 22 22.12 -5.08 -16.54
C ILE A 22 22.44 -3.78 -15.79
N LEU A 23 23.49 -3.05 -16.20
CA LEU A 23 23.87 -1.78 -15.61
C LEU A 23 22.78 -0.72 -15.83
N ARG A 24 22.14 -0.67 -17.01
CA ARG A 24 21.01 0.21 -17.30
C ARG A 24 19.79 -0.12 -16.44
N VAL A 25 19.49 -1.40 -16.25
CA VAL A 25 18.37 -1.85 -15.39
C VAL A 25 18.64 -1.51 -13.93
N ASN A 26 19.86 -1.75 -13.44
CA ASN A 26 20.25 -1.42 -12.06
C ASN A 26 20.35 0.10 -11.83
N LEU A 27 20.87 0.88 -12.78
CA LEU A 27 20.94 2.35 -12.69
C LEU A 27 19.56 3.01 -12.81
N SER A 28 18.61 2.36 -13.49
CA SER A 28 17.23 2.83 -13.59
C SER A 28 16.37 2.47 -12.38
N TYR A 29 16.89 1.67 -11.45
CA TYR A 29 16.27 1.41 -10.15
C TYR A 29 16.52 2.62 -9.24
N LYS A 30 15.83 3.73 -9.54
CA LYS A 30 15.76 4.85 -8.61
C LYS A 30 15.01 4.37 -7.38
N GLU A 31 15.58 4.59 -6.20
CA GLU A 31 14.82 4.43 -4.96
C GLU A 31 13.51 5.20 -5.10
N PRO A 32 12.37 4.57 -4.74
CA PRO A 32 11.10 5.22 -4.95
C PRO A 32 11.05 6.50 -4.11
N GLN A 33 10.68 7.61 -4.76
CA GLN A 33 10.59 8.89 -4.09
C GLN A 33 9.55 8.82 -2.98
N ARG A 34 10.01 9.02 -1.74
CA ARG A 34 9.17 9.07 -0.55
C ARG A 34 8.50 10.43 -0.43
N LEU A 35 7.18 10.43 -0.25
CA LEU A 35 6.37 11.62 -0.01
C LEU A 35 5.55 11.45 1.26
N ASP A 36 5.78 12.28 2.28
CA ASP A 36 5.08 12.22 3.57
C ASP A 36 3.99 13.30 3.65
N TYR A 37 2.78 12.90 4.06
CA TYR A 37 1.57 13.72 4.16
C TYR A 37 0.85 13.48 5.49
N LYS A 38 -0.01 14.42 5.88
CA LYS A 38 -0.93 14.29 7.03
C LYS A 38 -2.32 13.85 6.59
N LEU A 39 -3.10 13.33 7.54
CA LEU A 39 -4.54 13.13 7.36
C LEU A 39 -5.20 14.41 6.82
N ASN A 40 -6.15 14.26 5.91
CA ASN A 40 -6.86 15.34 5.21
C ASN A 40 -6.01 16.20 4.26
N GLU A 41 -4.72 15.94 4.11
CA GLU A 41 -3.90 16.62 3.12
C GLU A 41 -4.15 16.05 1.72
N LYS A 42 -4.22 16.93 0.71
CA LYS A 42 -4.37 16.53 -0.68
C LYS A 42 -2.99 16.21 -1.25
N VAL A 43 -2.78 14.94 -1.58
CA VAL A 43 -1.64 14.48 -2.35
C VAL A 43 -1.92 14.74 -3.82
N SER A 44 -1.13 15.59 -4.46
CA SER A 44 -1.22 15.82 -5.90
C SER A 44 -0.04 15.16 -6.62
N LEU A 45 -0.33 14.43 -7.68
CA LEU A 45 0.66 13.78 -8.53
C LEU A 45 0.87 14.58 -9.80
N GLU A 46 2.06 14.45 -10.39
CA GLU A 46 2.47 15.17 -11.60
C GLU A 46 1.58 14.87 -12.81
N ASN A 47 0.95 13.69 -12.84
CA ASN A 47 -0.01 13.30 -13.88
C ASN A 47 -1.41 13.91 -13.69
N GLY A 48 -1.58 14.86 -12.76
CA GLY A 48 -2.86 15.48 -12.43
C GLY A 48 -3.78 14.62 -11.56
N ALA A 49 -3.38 13.38 -11.23
CA ALA A 49 -4.10 12.57 -10.26
C ALA A 49 -3.91 13.12 -8.85
N SER A 50 -4.86 12.87 -7.96
CA SER A 50 -4.73 13.25 -6.57
C SER A 50 -5.45 12.29 -5.64
N MET A 51 -4.96 12.17 -4.42
CA MET A 51 -5.67 11.48 -3.34
C MET A 51 -5.75 12.34 -2.09
N LYS A 52 -6.76 12.07 -1.27
CA LYS A 52 -6.90 12.61 0.07
C LYS A 52 -7.45 11.51 0.97
N VAL A 53 -6.76 11.23 2.08
CA VAL A 53 -7.35 10.40 3.14
C VAL A 53 -8.29 11.30 3.93
N GLU A 54 -9.60 11.11 3.76
CA GLU A 54 -10.63 11.96 4.36
C GLU A 54 -10.89 11.61 5.83
N SER A 55 -10.81 10.33 6.16
CA SER A 55 -11.02 9.86 7.52
C SER A 55 -10.38 8.51 7.77
N PHE A 56 -10.03 8.28 9.02
CA PHE A 56 -9.71 6.96 9.55
C PHE A 56 -10.53 6.76 10.83
N LYS A 57 -11.03 5.54 11.07
CA LYS A 57 -11.85 5.21 12.23
C LYS A 57 -11.57 3.78 12.71
N PHE A 58 -11.48 3.59 14.03
CA PHE A 58 -11.52 2.27 14.64
C PHE A 58 -12.96 1.75 14.69
N LEU A 59 -13.16 0.51 14.27
CA LEU A 59 -14.43 -0.19 14.39
C LEU A 59 -14.30 -1.22 15.52
N ASN A 60 -15.18 -1.11 16.52
CA ASN A 60 -15.36 -2.20 17.47
C ASN A 60 -16.09 -3.39 16.82
N THR A 61 -16.21 -4.53 17.52
CA THR A 61 -16.87 -5.73 16.99
C THR A 61 -18.29 -5.48 16.47
N ALA A 62 -19.13 -4.79 17.23
CA ALA A 62 -20.51 -4.51 16.83
C ALA A 62 -20.59 -3.55 15.62
N GLU A 63 -19.72 -2.54 15.57
CA GLU A 63 -19.61 -1.60 14.44
C GLU A 63 -19.11 -2.31 13.18
N TYR A 64 -18.13 -3.21 13.33
CA TYR A 64 -17.57 -4.00 12.24
C TYR A 64 -18.62 -4.93 11.64
N GLU A 65 -19.28 -5.74 12.47
CA GLU A 65 -20.36 -6.64 12.03
C GLU A 65 -21.49 -5.89 11.32
N ARG A 66 -21.92 -4.75 11.88
CA ARG A 66 -22.95 -3.92 11.26
C ARG A 66 -22.49 -3.38 9.92
N TYR A 67 -21.22 -2.96 9.81
CA TYR A 67 -20.65 -2.47 8.57
C TYR A 67 -20.61 -3.56 7.50
N ILE A 68 -20.09 -4.75 7.83
CA ILE A 68 -19.98 -5.86 6.88
C ILE A 68 -21.36 -6.34 6.45
N LYS A 69 -22.31 -6.61 7.36
CA LYS A 69 -23.67 -7.02 6.98
C LYS A 69 -24.37 -6.04 6.05
N LYS A 70 -24.15 -4.73 6.24
CA LYS A 70 -24.75 -3.68 5.41
C LYS A 70 -24.13 -3.61 4.02
N ASN A 71 -22.81 -3.81 3.91
CA ASN A 71 -22.03 -3.51 2.72
C ASN A 71 -21.64 -4.77 1.92
N PHE A 72 -21.56 -5.91 2.60
CA PHE A 72 -21.17 -7.23 2.11
C PHE A 72 -22.05 -8.29 2.79
N PRO A 73 -23.34 -8.38 2.43
CA PRO A 73 -24.31 -9.23 3.13
C PRO A 73 -24.00 -10.72 3.09
N ASN A 74 -23.09 -11.16 2.22
CA ASN A 74 -22.68 -12.55 2.05
C ASN A 74 -21.40 -12.92 2.82
N GLU A 75 -20.73 -11.95 3.44
CA GLU A 75 -19.51 -12.20 4.22
C GLU A 75 -19.87 -12.64 5.64
N THR A 76 -19.25 -13.73 6.08
CA THR A 76 -19.41 -14.24 7.45
C THR A 76 -18.45 -13.51 8.37
N VAL A 77 -18.97 -12.85 9.39
CA VAL A 77 -18.15 -12.15 10.39
C VAL A 77 -18.01 -13.02 11.64
N GLU A 78 -16.78 -13.39 11.96
CA GLU A 78 -16.44 -14.07 13.22
C GLU A 78 -15.53 -13.17 14.08
N GLY A 79 -15.82 -13.00 15.37
CA GLY A 79 -14.92 -12.24 16.22
C GLY A 79 -15.27 -12.08 17.70
N LYS A 80 -14.23 -12.13 18.55
CA LYS A 80 -14.26 -11.76 19.99
C LYS A 80 -14.48 -10.25 20.22
N GLU A 81 -14.93 -9.81 21.39
CA GLU A 81 -15.07 -8.37 21.73
C GLU A 81 -13.76 -7.57 21.57
N GLY A 82 -13.83 -6.32 21.10
CA GLY A 82 -12.69 -5.40 20.96
C GLY A 82 -12.70 -4.55 19.69
N VAL A 83 -11.60 -3.83 19.42
CA VAL A 83 -11.36 -3.16 18.12
C VAL A 83 -11.06 -4.23 17.08
N LYS A 84 -11.95 -4.39 16.09
CA LYS A 84 -11.86 -5.40 15.02
C LYS A 84 -11.11 -4.94 13.80
N ALA A 85 -11.35 -3.71 13.41
CA ALA A 85 -10.86 -3.22 12.14
C ALA A 85 -10.59 -1.71 12.18
N ILE A 86 -9.81 -1.26 11.22
CA ILE A 86 -9.58 0.16 10.95
C ILE A 86 -10.17 0.45 9.58
N LEU A 87 -11.10 1.40 9.54
CA LEU A 87 -11.72 1.87 8.31
C LEU A 87 -11.01 3.14 7.86
N VAL A 88 -10.56 3.17 6.61
CA VAL A 88 -9.88 4.31 5.99
C VAL A 88 -10.66 4.72 4.75
N LYS A 89 -11.07 5.99 4.67
CA LYS A 89 -11.72 6.55 3.47
C LYS A 89 -10.73 7.39 2.70
N VAL A 90 -10.56 7.04 1.43
CA VAL A 90 -9.67 7.73 0.51
C VAL A 90 -10.50 8.28 -0.64
N LYS A 91 -10.42 9.59 -0.86
CA LYS A 91 -10.97 10.24 -2.05
C LYS A 91 -9.86 10.35 -3.09
N GLU A 92 -10.13 9.88 -4.30
CA GLU A 92 -9.16 9.76 -5.38
C GLU A 92 -9.71 10.41 -6.64
N HIS A 93 -8.92 11.26 -7.29
CA HIS A 93 -9.27 11.88 -8.55
C HIS A 93 -8.21 11.51 -9.59
N GLY A 94 -8.62 10.98 -10.73
CA GLY A 94 -7.70 10.49 -11.76
C GLY A 94 -7.04 9.15 -11.39
N LYS A 95 -6.26 8.59 -12.32
CA LYS A 95 -5.59 7.30 -12.11
C LYS A 95 -4.33 7.47 -11.27
N ILE A 96 -4.35 6.87 -10.08
CA ILE A 96 -3.19 6.69 -9.19
C ILE A 96 -2.58 5.32 -9.51
N SER A 97 -2.14 5.11 -10.76
CA SER A 97 -1.29 3.97 -11.12
C SER A 97 0.00 4.48 -11.75
N GLY A 98 1.12 4.00 -11.21
CA GLY A 98 2.43 4.14 -11.82
C GLY A 98 2.59 3.09 -12.92
N ALA A 99 3.56 3.26 -13.82
CA ALA A 99 3.84 2.29 -14.88
C ALA A 99 4.03 0.87 -14.29
N GLY A 100 3.05 -0.02 -14.53
CA GLY A 100 2.88 -1.31 -13.84
C GLY A 100 1.74 -1.24 -12.82
N ASP A 101 0.54 -1.63 -13.25
CA ASP A 101 -0.79 -1.34 -12.66
C ASP A 101 -1.12 -1.92 -11.26
N LEU A 102 -0.14 -2.09 -10.37
CA LEU A 102 -0.37 -2.59 -9.00
C LEU A 102 -0.27 -1.45 -7.98
N LYS A 103 -1.38 -0.76 -7.77
CA LYS A 103 -1.57 0.09 -6.59
C LYS A 103 -1.67 -0.81 -5.36
N GLN A 104 -0.72 -0.69 -4.44
CA GLN A 104 -0.74 -1.43 -3.17
C GLN A 104 -0.92 -0.46 -2.01
N MET A 105 -1.98 -0.67 -1.21
CA MET A 105 -2.22 0.07 0.02
C MET A 105 -1.91 -0.80 1.24
N GLN A 106 -1.09 -0.29 2.14
CA GLN A 106 -0.70 -0.97 3.38
C GLN A 106 -0.94 -0.05 4.57
N LEU A 107 -1.42 -0.60 5.69
CA LEU A 107 -1.55 0.13 6.94
C LEU A 107 -0.50 -0.36 7.94
N ASN A 108 0.38 0.54 8.36
CA ASN A 108 1.39 0.27 9.37
C ASN A 108 0.95 0.83 10.71
N ALA A 109 1.12 0.06 11.79
CA ALA A 109 0.76 0.43 13.16
C ALA A 109 1.99 0.31 14.09
N GLY A 110 2.60 1.44 14.46
CA GLY A 110 3.86 1.44 15.21
C GLY A 110 4.98 0.70 14.47
N ASN A 111 5.63 -0.25 15.14
CA ASN A 111 6.66 -1.13 14.56
C ASN A 111 6.09 -2.41 13.92
N PHE A 112 4.77 -2.62 13.99
CA PHE A 112 4.12 -3.79 13.39
C PHE A 112 3.90 -3.52 11.90
N GLN A 113 4.78 -4.09 11.08
CA GLN A 113 4.52 -4.28 9.66
C GLN A 113 3.57 -5.47 9.51
N ASN A 114 2.53 -5.33 8.68
CA ASN A 114 1.57 -6.38 8.32
C ASN A 114 0.42 -6.64 9.30
N ALA A 115 -0.33 -5.60 9.67
CA ALA A 115 -1.76 -5.84 9.86
C ALA A 115 -2.34 -6.16 8.47
N SER A 116 -2.46 -7.45 8.16
CA SER A 116 -2.97 -7.94 6.88
C SER A 116 -4.32 -7.31 6.61
N ALA A 117 -4.36 -6.39 5.65
CA ALA A 117 -5.60 -5.78 5.19
C ALA A 117 -6.42 -6.83 4.45
N ILE A 118 -7.69 -6.99 4.80
CA ILE A 118 -8.64 -7.55 3.84
C ILE A 118 -9.16 -6.36 3.04
N GLU A 119 -8.64 -6.19 1.83
CA GLU A 119 -9.05 -5.07 0.96
C GLU A 119 -10.50 -5.24 0.51
N PHE A 120 -11.41 -4.65 1.26
CA PHE A 120 -12.82 -4.54 0.87
C PHE A 120 -13.06 -3.23 0.12
N ASN A 121 -12.64 -3.16 -1.14
CA ASN A 121 -12.79 -1.95 -1.94
C ASN A 121 -14.27 -1.74 -2.33
N GLN A 122 -14.94 -0.79 -1.66
CA GLN A 122 -16.16 -0.20 -2.18
C GLN A 122 -15.85 1.16 -2.81
N THR A 123 -15.94 1.21 -4.13
CA THR A 123 -15.81 2.45 -4.89
C THR A 123 -17.18 3.07 -5.10
N LYS A 124 -17.43 4.24 -4.50
CA LYS A 124 -18.57 5.11 -4.86
C LYS A 124 -18.02 6.47 -5.25
N LYS A 125 -18.25 6.89 -6.51
CA LYS A 125 -17.96 8.25 -7.01
C LYS A 125 -16.65 8.81 -6.43
N ASP A 126 -15.52 8.23 -6.83
CA ASP A 126 -14.18 8.70 -6.46
C ASP A 126 -13.79 8.53 -4.98
N ILE A 127 -14.58 7.81 -4.19
CA ILE A 127 -14.24 7.46 -2.81
C ILE A 127 -14.10 5.95 -2.70
N SER A 128 -12.91 5.50 -2.33
CA SER A 128 -12.61 4.12 -1.93
C SER A 128 -12.56 4.03 -0.41
N THR A 129 -13.28 3.05 0.12
CA THR A 129 -13.20 2.71 1.54
C THR A 129 -12.39 1.43 1.69
N TYR A 130 -11.40 1.45 2.55
CA TYR A 130 -10.53 0.33 2.88
C TYR A 130 -10.78 -0.10 4.32
N ILE A 131 -10.78 -1.41 4.57
CA ILE A 131 -10.97 -1.97 5.90
C ILE A 131 -9.75 -2.83 6.21
N TYR A 132 -9.08 -2.55 7.31
CA TYR A 132 -7.92 -3.30 7.76
C TYR A 132 -8.32 -4.07 9.00
N GLU A 133 -8.54 -5.37 8.86
CA GLU A 133 -8.79 -6.23 10.02
C GLU A 133 -7.53 -6.33 10.89
N ILE A 134 -7.72 -6.29 12.19
CA ILE A 134 -6.66 -6.51 13.16
C ILE A 134 -6.68 -8.00 13.52
N PRO A 135 -5.60 -8.76 13.25
CA PRO A 135 -5.50 -10.16 13.64
C PRO A 135 -5.81 -10.37 15.12
N SER A 136 -6.58 -11.40 15.44
CA SER A 136 -6.92 -11.74 16.82
C SER A 136 -5.70 -12.03 17.70
N SER A 137 -4.61 -12.52 17.10
CA SER A 137 -3.30 -12.71 17.74
C SER A 137 -2.65 -11.39 18.21
N LEU A 138 -2.98 -10.27 17.57
CA LEU A 138 -2.48 -8.95 17.94
C LEU A 138 -3.40 -8.27 18.97
N MET A 139 -4.69 -8.62 19.03
CA MET A 139 -5.66 -8.03 19.98
C MET A 139 -5.38 -8.35 21.45
N THR A 140 -4.67 -9.45 21.74
CA THR A 140 -4.30 -9.82 23.12
C THR A 140 -3.10 -9.02 23.63
N ASN A 141 -2.37 -8.33 22.74
CA ASN A 141 -1.26 -7.47 23.10
C ASN A 141 -1.77 -6.16 23.70
N ASP A 142 -1.21 -5.74 24.84
CA ASP A 142 -1.58 -4.48 25.52
C ASP A 142 -1.43 -3.24 24.62
N HIS A 143 -0.57 -3.31 23.60
CA HIS A 143 -0.45 -2.30 22.55
C HIS A 143 -1.74 -2.12 21.73
N PHE A 144 -2.44 -3.20 21.39
CA PHE A 144 -3.71 -3.15 20.64
C PHE A 144 -4.93 -3.00 21.55
N LYS A 145 -4.84 -3.37 22.83
CA LYS A 145 -5.85 -2.93 23.82
C LYS A 145 -5.97 -1.41 23.87
N ASN A 146 -4.87 -0.70 23.61
CA ASN A 146 -4.82 0.74 23.44
C ASN A 146 -4.57 1.15 21.98
N ALA A 147 -5.24 0.52 21.01
CA ALA A 147 -5.03 0.80 19.58
C ALA A 147 -5.07 2.30 19.25
N SER A 148 -5.93 3.07 19.91
CA SER A 148 -6.02 4.54 19.73
C SER A 148 -4.73 5.31 20.02
N LYS A 149 -3.78 4.74 20.79
CA LYS A 149 -2.48 5.35 21.13
C LYS A 149 -1.35 4.99 20.16
N LEU A 150 -1.55 4.04 19.25
CA LEU A 150 -0.54 3.63 18.27
C LEU A 150 -0.48 4.64 17.12
N LYS A 151 0.71 4.89 16.56
CA LYS A 151 0.84 5.71 15.37
C LYS A 151 0.51 4.90 14.12
N TYR A 152 -0.43 5.38 13.31
CA TYR A 152 -0.85 4.72 12.08
C TYR A 152 -0.38 5.48 10.85
N ARG A 153 0.07 4.73 9.86
CA ARG A 153 0.49 5.27 8.57
C ARG A 153 -0.06 4.44 7.43
N LEU A 154 -0.79 5.09 6.53
CA LEU A 154 -1.17 4.50 5.25
C LEU A 154 0.00 4.67 4.27
N VAL A 155 0.42 3.57 3.65
CA VAL A 155 1.44 3.54 2.60
C VAL A 155 0.77 3.19 1.29
N VAL A 156 0.85 4.10 0.32
CA VAL A 156 0.38 3.88 -1.05
C VAL A 156 1.60 3.79 -1.96
N ARG A 157 1.83 2.61 -2.52
CA ARG A 157 2.94 2.35 -3.44
C ARG A 157 2.44 2.58 -4.87
N CYS A 158 3.04 3.55 -5.56
CA CYS A 158 2.73 3.93 -6.93
C CYS A 158 4.04 4.26 -7.66
N TYR A 159 4.73 3.26 -8.24
CA TYR A 159 6.08 3.42 -8.78
C TYR A 159 6.19 4.59 -9.79
N PRO A 160 7.23 5.44 -9.70
CA PRO A 160 8.39 5.38 -8.82
C PRO A 160 8.20 6.11 -7.48
N LYS A 161 6.98 6.32 -7.00
CA LYS A 161 6.67 7.06 -5.77
C LYS A 161 6.11 6.14 -4.68
N GLN A 162 6.39 6.49 -3.43
CA GLN A 162 5.75 5.91 -2.25
C GLN A 162 5.16 7.06 -1.43
N ILE A 163 3.84 7.05 -1.27
CA ILE A 163 3.10 8.06 -0.52
C ILE A 163 2.84 7.51 0.86
N PHE A 164 3.19 8.28 1.88
CA PHE A 164 3.03 7.95 3.29
C PHE A 164 2.09 8.97 3.91
N VAL A 165 0.93 8.53 4.40
CA VAL A 165 -0.04 9.40 5.07
C VAL A 165 -0.10 9.03 6.55
N ASN A 166 0.33 9.93 7.43
CA ASN A 166 0.19 9.76 8.87
C ASN A 166 -1.28 10.02 9.27
N LEU A 167 -1.89 9.05 9.93
CA LEU A 167 -3.33 9.08 10.25
C LEU A 167 -3.60 9.70 11.62
N ASN A 168 -2.67 9.63 12.57
CA ASN A 168 -2.77 10.24 13.90
C ASN A 168 -1.43 10.73 14.47
#